data_AF-A0A1G1NFM4-F1
#
_entry.id   AF-A0A1G1NFM4-F1
#
_cell.length_a   1.000
_cell.length_b   1.000
_cell.length_c   1.000
_cell.angle_alpha   90.00
_cell.angle_beta   90.00
_cell.angle_gamma   90.00
#
_symmetry.space_group_name_H-M   'P 1'
#
loop_
_entity.id
_entity.type
_entity.pdbx_description
1 polymer ?
#
loop_
_entity_poly.entity_id
_entity_poly.type
_entity_poly.pdbx_seq_one_letter_code
_entity_poly.pdbx_strand_id
1 'polypeptide(L)'
;MAYLTYIVLAIGVVAAAGLAIGSASVAGALPMVGILLISLGYLAVKAELSWRQTDELQRMRNAYDQLDRQAKLIIRTDLELHRTQEELDRRLASLMSLYHLGQQLQVSLRPEEVFQKLDASVVTNFGFSTGVLGMCASFESLEWRSAIGVTPAVANALRALFLDRGLVKPVLTGPAPRLLQASSAANPEERKLLELLGVPTAIIAGIIPNSGPTGILLLGRTGSVANVKADEELVAILTNYLAIAVENSALYEKTWSAQRELELKVQQRTQELAEANTVLTRLNKAKSDFVSAVSHELRTPLAAIKGYASLLATGQFGPLVKAQSERIAKIEKHSDLLAQFINNLLDIARIESGRVTMERRPIPINDFLAAVQDVVTPQLEAKHIRFSVDRDGVKELVGDSSHLQRVFVNLLSNAVKYTPEGGSIRVGLVREGATVLATVTDTGCGIAAEDQSKLFQEFYRANDPVNQQVRGTGLGLALVKRIVEAHQGRIWVKSEKNKGSTFSVSLPLE
;
A
#
# COMPACT_ATOMS: atom_id res chain seq x y z
N MET A 1 23.78 -97.50 26.19
CA MET A 1 23.39 -98.51 25.18
C MET A 1 24.53 -98.93 24.27
N ALA A 2 25.42 -98.04 23.81
CA ALA A 2 26.64 -98.42 23.06
C ALA A 2 27.55 -99.44 23.81
N TYR A 3 27.61 -99.34 25.15
CA TYR A 3 28.32 -100.30 26.00
C TYR A 3 27.72 -101.71 26.00
N LEU A 4 26.38 -101.82 25.94
CA LEU A 4 25.68 -103.10 25.90
C LEU A 4 25.93 -103.81 24.56
N THR A 5 26.00 -103.04 23.47
CA THR A 5 26.31 -103.52 22.13
C THR A 5 27.74 -104.03 22.02
N TYR A 6 28.71 -103.33 22.61
CA TYR A 6 30.10 -103.80 22.68
C TYR A 6 30.23 -105.08 23.49
N ILE A 7 29.49 -105.21 24.60
CA ILE A 7 29.47 -106.41 25.44
C ILE A 7 28.87 -107.59 24.67
N VAL A 8 27.76 -107.41 23.94
CA VAL A 8 27.13 -108.48 23.15
C VAL A 8 28.02 -108.92 21.97
N LEU A 9 28.69 -107.97 21.31
CA LEU A 9 29.66 -108.28 20.25
C LEU A 9 30.92 -108.96 20.80
N ALA A 10 31.43 -108.51 21.95
CA ALA A 10 32.59 -109.10 22.61
C ALA A 10 32.29 -110.52 23.13
N ILE A 11 31.11 -110.74 23.74
CA ILE A 11 30.66 -112.07 24.15
C ILE A 11 30.50 -112.99 22.94
N GLY A 12 29.97 -112.48 21.83
CA GLY A 12 29.86 -113.23 20.57
C GLY A 12 31.22 -113.64 19.98
N VAL A 13 32.22 -112.76 20.05
CA VAL A 13 33.59 -113.05 19.59
C VAL A 13 34.33 -114.01 20.54
N VAL A 14 34.18 -113.86 21.86
CA VAL A 14 34.79 -114.76 22.85
C VAL A 14 34.17 -116.16 22.79
N ALA A 15 32.85 -116.26 22.61
CA ALA A 15 32.18 -117.55 22.40
C ALA A 15 32.62 -118.23 21.09
N ALA A 16 32.91 -117.47 20.04
CA ALA A 16 33.47 -117.98 18.79
C ALA A 16 34.93 -118.45 18.94
N ALA A 17 35.74 -117.77 19.77
CA ALA A 17 37.15 -118.13 20.00
C ALA A 17 37.33 -119.35 20.92
N GLY A 18 36.45 -119.57 21.91
CA GLY A 18 36.48 -120.74 22.80
C GLY A 18 36.23 -122.09 22.10
N LEU A 19 35.66 -122.08 20.89
CA LEU A 19 35.37 -123.28 20.08
C LEU A 19 36.61 -123.90 19.41
N ALA A 20 37.76 -123.22 19.40
CA ALA A 20 38.99 -123.73 18.76
C ALA A 20 39.79 -124.73 19.62
N ILE A 21 39.44 -124.93 20.90
CA ILE A 21 40.20 -125.76 21.85
C ILE A 21 39.22 -126.59 22.71
N GLY A 22 38.73 -127.73 22.22
CA GLY A 22 37.91 -128.63 23.06
C GLY A 22 37.11 -129.68 22.29
N SER A 23 37.18 -130.92 22.76
CA SER A 23 36.70 -132.16 22.13
C SER A 23 35.19 -132.27 21.90
N ALA A 24 34.85 -133.10 20.90
CA ALA A 24 33.53 -133.33 20.32
C ALA A 24 32.41 -133.63 21.33
N SER A 25 31.37 -132.77 21.34
CA SER A 25 29.96 -133.17 21.55
C SER A 25 28.92 -132.03 21.53
N VAL A 26 29.27 -130.75 21.28
CA VAL A 26 28.28 -129.65 21.20
C VAL A 26 28.56 -128.68 20.02
N ALA A 27 28.74 -129.22 18.81
CA ALA A 27 29.19 -128.46 17.63
C ALA A 27 28.07 -127.87 16.73
N GLY A 28 26.79 -128.03 17.07
CA GLY A 28 25.68 -127.66 16.17
C GLY A 28 25.01 -126.29 16.41
N ALA A 29 24.88 -125.84 17.66
CA ALA A 29 23.93 -124.77 18.01
C ALA A 29 24.56 -123.40 18.38
N LEU A 30 25.82 -123.38 18.82
CA LEU A 30 26.50 -122.16 19.28
C LEU A 30 26.76 -121.08 18.20
N PRO A 31 27.16 -121.40 16.95
CA PRO A 31 27.36 -120.36 15.93
C PRO A 31 26.04 -119.68 15.52
N MET A 32 24.91 -120.40 15.56
CA MET A 32 23.58 -119.83 15.29
C MET A 32 23.16 -118.78 16.33
N VAL A 33 23.46 -119.01 17.61
CA VAL A 33 23.15 -118.04 18.68
C VAL A 33 23.98 -116.77 18.56
N GLY A 34 25.26 -116.89 18.18
CA GLY A 34 26.13 -115.73 17.91
C GLY A 34 25.63 -114.87 16.74
N ILE A 35 25.22 -115.51 15.64
CA ILE A 35 24.64 -114.82 14.47
C ILE A 35 23.30 -114.16 14.85
N LEU A 36 22.48 -114.81 15.67
CA LEU A 36 21.21 -114.25 16.15
C LEU A 36 21.42 -112.99 17.01
N LEU A 37 22.40 -113.01 17.92
CA LEU A 37 22.71 -111.85 18.77
C LEU A 37 23.28 -110.66 17.97
N ILE A 38 24.15 -110.94 16.99
CA ILE A 38 24.69 -109.90 16.09
C ILE A 38 23.57 -109.30 15.23
N SER A 39 22.68 -110.13 14.69
CA SER A 39 21.55 -109.65 13.88
C SER A 39 20.52 -108.87 14.71
N LEU A 40 20.25 -109.26 15.95
CA LEU A 40 19.39 -108.50 16.87
C LEU A 40 20.03 -107.15 17.24
N GLY A 41 21.34 -107.12 17.49
CA GLY A 41 22.09 -105.89 17.73
C GLY A 41 22.08 -104.95 16.51
N TYR A 42 22.25 -105.50 15.31
CA TYR A 42 22.12 -104.75 14.05
C TYR A 42 20.70 -104.19 13.86
N LEU A 43 19.66 -104.98 14.13
CA LEU A 43 18.26 -104.54 14.08
C LEU A 43 17.95 -103.43 15.09
N ALA A 44 18.46 -103.53 16.32
CA ALA A 44 18.28 -102.51 17.35
C ALA A 44 18.96 -101.19 16.95
N VAL A 45 20.20 -101.24 16.46
CA VAL A 45 20.91 -100.06 15.94
C VAL A 45 20.17 -99.46 14.75
N LYS A 46 19.71 -100.28 13.81
CA LYS A 46 18.95 -99.83 12.64
C LYS A 46 17.61 -99.20 13.03
N ALA A 47 16.92 -99.75 14.02
CA ALA A 47 15.67 -99.21 14.56
C ALA A 47 15.91 -97.86 15.25
N GLU A 48 16.94 -97.73 16.09
CA GLU A 48 17.31 -96.46 16.72
C GLU A 48 17.68 -95.40 15.68
N LEU A 49 18.45 -95.78 14.64
CA LEU A 49 18.79 -94.90 13.53
C LEU A 49 17.54 -94.43 12.79
N SER A 50 16.60 -95.35 12.51
CA SER A 50 15.34 -95.04 11.84
C SER A 50 14.46 -94.10 12.68
N TRP A 51 14.40 -94.30 14.00
CA TRP A 51 13.65 -93.43 14.91
C TRP A 51 14.24 -92.02 14.96
N ARG A 52 15.57 -91.89 15.01
CA ARG A 52 16.25 -90.59 14.95
C ARG A 52 16.00 -89.90 13.61
N GLN A 53 16.07 -90.63 12.49
CA GLN A 53 15.77 -90.09 11.17
C GLN A 53 14.31 -89.59 11.08
N THR A 54 13.34 -90.33 11.64
CA THR A 54 11.94 -89.87 11.67
C THR A 54 11.73 -88.65 12.56
N ASP A 55 12.38 -88.57 13.73
CA ASP A 55 12.28 -87.40 14.61
C ASP A 55 12.94 -86.16 13.99
N GLU A 56 14.11 -86.32 13.36
CA GLU A 56 14.77 -85.24 12.59
C GLU A 56 13.92 -84.77 11.42
N LEU A 57 13.32 -85.69 10.65
CA LEU A 57 12.40 -85.35 9.56
C LEU A 57 11.17 -84.58 10.08
N GLN A 58 10.63 -84.97 11.23
CA GLN A 58 9.47 -84.30 11.82
C GLN A 58 9.82 -82.90 12.36
N ARG A 59 11.00 -82.73 12.97
CA ARG A 59 11.52 -81.41 13.35
C ARG A 59 11.78 -80.52 12.14
N MET A 60 12.39 -81.05 11.08
CA MET A 60 12.58 -80.32 9.83
C MET A 60 11.25 -79.90 9.21
N ARG A 61 10.24 -80.79 9.22
CA ARG A 61 8.91 -80.47 8.68
C ARG A 61 8.22 -79.35 9.46
N ASN A 62 8.27 -79.39 10.79
CA ASN A 62 7.72 -78.32 11.63
C ASN A 62 8.46 -76.99 11.42
N ALA A 63 9.79 -77.02 11.28
CA ALA A 63 10.59 -75.84 10.99
C ALA A 63 10.25 -75.26 9.59
N TYR A 64 10.06 -76.14 8.60
CA TYR A 64 9.62 -75.74 7.26
C TYR A 64 8.24 -75.07 7.28
N ASP A 65 7.26 -75.64 7.99
CA ASP A 65 5.91 -75.06 8.12
C ASP A 65 5.89 -73.72 8.89
N GLN A 66 6.86 -73.50 9.79
CA GLN A 66 7.05 -72.19 10.43
C GLN A 66 7.67 -71.18 9.47
N LEU A 67 8.69 -71.57 8.70
CA LEU A 67 9.30 -70.71 7.69
C LEU A 67 8.31 -70.35 6.57
N ASP A 68 7.48 -71.29 6.11
CA ASP A 68 6.43 -71.02 5.12
C ASP A 68 5.40 -70.01 5.64
N ARG A 69 4.98 -70.13 6.91
CA ARG A 69 4.09 -69.15 7.54
C ARG A 69 4.74 -67.76 7.68
N GLN A 70 6.01 -67.69 8.06
CA GLN A 70 6.75 -66.42 8.11
C GLN A 70 6.92 -65.80 6.73
N ALA A 71 7.26 -66.60 5.71
CA ALA A 71 7.38 -66.13 4.33
C ALA A 71 6.06 -65.55 3.81
N LYS A 72 4.93 -66.22 4.05
CA LYS A 72 3.59 -65.71 3.71
C LYS A 72 3.26 -64.40 4.43
N LEU A 73 3.65 -64.26 5.70
CA LEU A 73 3.44 -63.02 6.45
C LEU A 73 4.28 -61.88 5.87
N ILE A 74 5.56 -62.11 5.58
CA ILE A 74 6.47 -61.12 4.97
C ILE A 74 5.93 -60.64 3.63
N ILE A 75 5.53 -61.57 2.75
CA ILE A 75 4.95 -61.23 1.44
C ILE A 75 3.68 -60.38 1.62
N ARG A 76 2.82 -60.74 2.59
CA ARG A 76 1.61 -59.96 2.85
C ARG A 76 1.93 -58.55 3.36
N THR A 77 2.86 -58.42 4.30
CA THR A 77 3.27 -57.11 4.82
C THR A 77 3.94 -56.25 3.76
N ASP A 78 4.73 -56.86 2.88
CA ASP A 78 5.39 -56.18 1.76
C ASP A 78 4.36 -55.69 0.73
N LEU A 79 3.36 -56.51 0.40
CA LEU A 79 2.24 -56.10 -0.45
C LEU A 79 1.40 -54.98 0.19
N GLU A 80 1.17 -55.02 1.50
CA GLU A 80 0.46 -53.95 2.22
C GLU A 80 1.30 -52.66 2.24
N LEU A 81 2.62 -52.75 2.48
CA LEU A 81 3.54 -51.61 2.43
C LEU A 81 3.55 -50.97 1.04
N HIS A 82 3.72 -51.78 -0.02
CA HIS A 82 3.67 -51.30 -1.40
C HIS A 82 2.36 -50.60 -1.74
N ARG A 83 1.21 -51.13 -1.31
CA ARG A 83 -0.09 -50.45 -1.48
C ARG A 83 -0.15 -49.11 -0.76
N THR A 84 0.35 -49.02 0.47
CA THR A 84 0.36 -47.75 1.21
C THR A 84 1.31 -46.73 0.59
N GLN A 85 2.44 -47.17 0.06
CA GLN A 85 3.40 -46.32 -0.63
C GLN A 85 2.82 -45.78 -1.94
N GLU A 86 2.17 -46.62 -2.75
CA GLU A 86 1.45 -46.18 -3.96
C GLU A 86 0.34 -45.18 -3.64
N GLU A 87 -0.40 -45.35 -2.53
CA GLU A 87 -1.41 -44.40 -2.10
C GLU A 87 -0.80 -43.05 -1.69
N LEU A 88 0.32 -43.08 -0.95
CA LEU A 88 1.02 -41.88 -0.53
C LEU A 88 1.58 -41.09 -1.72
N ASP A 89 2.19 -41.78 -2.70
CA ASP A 89 2.74 -41.15 -3.91
C ASP A 89 1.63 -40.47 -4.74
N ARG A 90 0.46 -41.11 -4.87
CA ARG A 90 -0.70 -40.50 -5.55
C ARG A 90 -1.21 -39.25 -4.83
N ARG A 91 -1.23 -39.26 -3.49
CA ARG A 91 -1.62 -38.08 -2.70
C ARG A 91 -0.62 -36.94 -2.84
N LEU A 92 0.68 -37.24 -2.80
CA LEU A 92 1.73 -36.24 -3.02
C LEU A 92 1.63 -35.61 -4.41
N ALA A 93 1.42 -36.42 -5.46
CA ALA A 93 1.22 -35.91 -6.83
C ALA A 93 -0.01 -34.98 -6.94
N SER A 94 -1.10 -35.35 -6.26
CA SER A 94 -2.33 -34.52 -6.21
C SER A 94 -2.07 -33.19 -5.49
N LEU A 95 -1.43 -33.22 -4.32
CA LEU A 95 -1.10 -32.00 -3.56
C LEU A 95 -0.13 -31.08 -4.32
N MET A 96 0.87 -31.64 -4.99
CA MET A 96 1.78 -30.86 -5.84
C MET A 96 1.05 -30.22 -7.02
N SER A 97 0.10 -30.94 -7.63
CA SER A 97 -0.73 -30.40 -8.71
C SER A 97 -1.63 -29.26 -8.22
N LEU A 98 -2.22 -29.39 -7.03
CA LEU A 98 -2.97 -28.30 -6.38
C LEU A 98 -2.09 -27.08 -6.14
N TYR A 99 -0.89 -27.28 -5.59
CA TYR A 99 0.04 -26.20 -5.31
C TYR A 99 0.46 -25.46 -6.59
N HIS A 100 0.83 -26.20 -7.63
CA HIS A 100 1.23 -25.59 -8.90
C HIS A 100 0.07 -24.85 -9.57
N LEU A 101 -1.13 -25.42 -9.57
CA LEU A 101 -2.32 -24.75 -10.06
C LEU A 101 -2.59 -23.48 -9.26
N GLY A 102 -2.54 -23.53 -7.92
CA GLY A 102 -2.69 -22.36 -7.06
C GLY A 102 -1.72 -21.22 -7.43
N GLN A 103 -0.44 -21.53 -7.68
CA GLN A 103 0.53 -20.54 -8.14
C GLN A 103 0.19 -19.96 -9.52
N GLN A 104 -0.22 -20.81 -10.48
CA GLN A 104 -0.60 -20.36 -11.82
C GLN A 104 -1.86 -19.47 -11.80
N LEU A 105 -2.82 -19.78 -10.91
CA LEU A 105 -4.05 -19.00 -10.74
C LEU A 105 -3.77 -17.64 -10.09
N GLN A 106 -2.82 -17.55 -9.17
CA GLN A 106 -2.42 -16.28 -8.53
C GLN A 106 -1.83 -15.25 -9.51
N VAL A 107 -1.23 -15.69 -10.60
CA VAL A 107 -0.61 -14.82 -11.61
C VAL A 107 -1.60 -14.38 -12.71
N SER A 108 -2.80 -14.98 -12.73
CA SER A 108 -3.79 -14.71 -13.78
C SER A 108 -4.54 -13.40 -13.51
N LEU A 109 -4.40 -12.43 -14.41
CA LEU A 109 -5.00 -11.09 -14.27
C LEU A 109 -6.40 -10.98 -14.90
N ARG A 110 -6.85 -12.00 -15.64
CA ARG A 110 -8.15 -12.03 -16.32
C ARG A 110 -8.99 -13.23 -15.89
N PRO A 111 -10.31 -13.09 -15.67
CA PRO A 111 -11.14 -14.21 -15.24
C PRO A 111 -11.17 -15.33 -16.28
N GLU A 112 -11.04 -15.01 -17.57
CA GLU A 112 -11.02 -16.00 -18.65
C GLU A 112 -9.73 -16.84 -18.65
N GLU A 113 -8.61 -16.27 -18.23
CA GLU A 113 -7.32 -16.96 -18.17
C GLU A 113 -7.26 -17.95 -17.02
N VAL A 114 -7.88 -17.61 -15.87
CA VAL A 114 -8.01 -18.47 -14.68
C VAL A 114 -8.53 -19.87 -15.08
N PHE A 115 -9.52 -19.93 -15.95
CA PHE A 115 -10.17 -21.18 -16.34
C PHE A 115 -9.44 -21.96 -17.43
N GLN A 116 -8.60 -21.30 -18.22
CA GLN A 116 -7.73 -21.98 -19.19
C GLN A 116 -6.56 -22.70 -18.50
N LYS A 117 -6.23 -22.34 -17.25
CA LYS A 117 -5.22 -23.05 -16.44
C LYS A 117 -5.69 -24.41 -15.94
N LEU A 118 -7.00 -24.67 -15.94
CA LEU A 118 -7.54 -26.01 -15.74
C LEU A 118 -7.51 -26.77 -17.06
N ASP A 119 -6.39 -27.43 -17.31
CA ASP A 119 -6.16 -28.24 -18.49
C ASP A 119 -6.37 -29.75 -18.24
N ALA A 120 -6.22 -30.53 -19.31
CA ALA A 120 -6.39 -31.98 -19.24
C ALA A 120 -5.40 -32.64 -18.28
N SER A 121 -4.17 -32.12 -18.17
CA SER A 121 -3.13 -32.65 -17.29
C SER A 121 -3.54 -32.54 -15.82
N VAL A 122 -4.06 -31.37 -15.43
CA VAL A 122 -4.56 -31.09 -14.08
C VAL A 122 -5.71 -32.04 -13.72
N VAL A 123 -6.68 -32.22 -14.61
CA VAL A 123 -7.82 -33.15 -14.39
C VAL A 123 -7.35 -34.60 -14.25
N THR A 124 -6.41 -35.05 -15.09
CA THR A 124 -5.87 -36.40 -15.03
C THR A 124 -5.01 -36.65 -13.79
N ASN A 125 -4.23 -35.65 -13.35
CA ASN A 125 -3.37 -35.76 -12.17
C ASN A 125 -4.18 -35.87 -10.86
N PHE A 126 -5.41 -35.35 -10.86
CA PHE A 126 -6.38 -35.54 -9.78
C PHE A 126 -7.17 -36.85 -9.88
N GLY A 127 -6.86 -37.72 -10.85
CA GLY A 127 -7.53 -39.01 -11.00
C GLY A 127 -8.94 -38.92 -11.58
N PHE A 128 -9.28 -37.83 -12.26
CA PHE A 128 -10.53 -37.68 -13.00
C PHE A 128 -10.29 -37.90 -14.50
N SER A 129 -11.25 -38.52 -15.17
CA SER A 129 -11.21 -38.80 -16.62
C SER A 129 -11.95 -37.75 -17.43
N THR A 130 -12.87 -37.02 -16.80
CA THR A 130 -13.69 -35.98 -17.44
C THR A 130 -13.78 -34.77 -16.51
N GLY A 131 -13.85 -33.58 -17.09
CA GLY A 131 -14.00 -32.34 -16.34
C GLY A 131 -14.68 -31.27 -17.16
N VAL A 132 -15.69 -30.60 -16.60
CA VAL A 132 -16.35 -29.47 -17.24
C VAL A 132 -16.44 -28.33 -16.24
N LEU A 133 -16.04 -27.14 -16.68
CA LEU A 133 -16.11 -25.92 -15.90
C LEU A 133 -16.97 -24.89 -16.62
N GLY A 134 -17.94 -24.33 -15.92
CA GLY A 134 -18.87 -23.35 -16.46
C GLY A 134 -19.00 -22.10 -15.61
N MET A 135 -19.33 -20.99 -16.26
CA MET A 135 -19.60 -19.70 -15.65
C MET A 135 -21.10 -19.40 -15.67
N CYS A 136 -21.57 -18.78 -14.59
CA CYS A 136 -22.95 -18.35 -14.42
C CYS A 136 -22.98 -16.84 -14.19
N ALA A 137 -23.59 -16.07 -15.09
CA ALA A 137 -23.88 -14.65 -14.87
C ALA A 137 -25.11 -14.44 -13.97
N SER A 138 -26.00 -15.43 -13.93
CA SER A 138 -27.22 -15.53 -13.14
C SER A 138 -27.56 -17.02 -12.93
N PHE A 139 -28.55 -17.31 -12.08
CA PHE A 139 -29.03 -18.69 -11.87
C PHE A 139 -29.68 -19.32 -13.11
N GLU A 140 -30.01 -18.53 -14.13
CA GLU A 140 -30.64 -18.97 -15.39
C GLU A 140 -29.64 -19.00 -16.56
N SER A 141 -28.37 -18.73 -16.30
CA SER A 141 -27.32 -18.72 -17.33
C SER A 141 -26.19 -19.65 -16.96
N LEU A 142 -25.74 -20.46 -17.91
CA LEU A 142 -24.57 -21.31 -17.77
C LEU A 142 -23.84 -21.36 -19.11
N GLU A 143 -22.54 -21.07 -19.09
CA GLU A 143 -21.65 -21.18 -20.25
C GLU A 143 -20.41 -21.99 -19.89
N TRP A 144 -20.17 -23.09 -20.61
CA TRP A 144 -18.96 -23.88 -20.42
C TRP A 144 -17.73 -23.15 -20.94
N ARG A 145 -16.74 -22.94 -20.06
CA ARG A 145 -15.45 -22.30 -20.37
C ARG A 145 -14.35 -23.32 -20.64
N SER A 146 -14.46 -24.51 -20.05
CA SER A 146 -13.53 -25.62 -20.29
C SER A 146 -14.30 -26.95 -20.27
N ALA A 147 -13.93 -27.86 -21.17
CA ALA A 147 -14.46 -29.22 -21.25
C ALA A 147 -13.33 -30.19 -21.64
N ILE A 148 -13.04 -31.13 -20.75
CA ILE A 148 -11.93 -32.08 -20.81
C ILE A 148 -12.51 -33.49 -20.78
N GLY A 149 -12.12 -34.33 -21.74
CA GLY A 149 -12.63 -35.70 -21.85
C GLY A 149 -14.11 -35.80 -22.25
N VAL A 150 -14.74 -34.68 -22.63
CA VAL A 150 -16.16 -34.59 -22.99
C VAL A 150 -16.31 -34.02 -24.40
N THR A 151 -17.16 -34.61 -25.23
CA THR A 151 -17.41 -34.11 -26.59
C THR A 151 -18.29 -32.85 -26.57
N PRO A 152 -18.19 -31.95 -27.57
CA PRO A 152 -19.03 -30.75 -27.62
C PRO A 152 -20.54 -31.04 -27.58
N ALA A 153 -20.98 -32.16 -28.17
CA ALA A 153 -22.37 -32.60 -28.13
C ALA A 153 -22.82 -32.92 -26.69
N VAL A 154 -21.97 -33.62 -25.93
CA VAL A 154 -22.23 -33.94 -24.51
C VAL A 154 -22.19 -32.66 -23.66
N ALA A 155 -21.24 -31.76 -23.88
CA ALA A 155 -21.18 -30.48 -23.17
C ALA A 155 -22.47 -29.65 -23.39
N ASN A 156 -22.98 -29.59 -24.62
CA ASN A 156 -24.25 -28.93 -24.92
C ASN A 156 -25.45 -29.62 -24.25
N ALA A 157 -25.48 -30.95 -24.23
CA ALA A 157 -26.53 -31.70 -23.55
C ALA A 157 -26.50 -31.49 -22.02
N LEU A 158 -25.31 -31.43 -21.42
CA LEU A 158 -25.12 -31.07 -20.02
C LEU A 158 -25.64 -29.65 -19.76
N ARG A 159 -25.27 -28.68 -20.60
CA ARG A 159 -25.75 -27.29 -20.47
C ARG A 159 -27.28 -27.21 -20.46
N ALA A 160 -27.93 -27.86 -21.43
CA ALA A 160 -29.37 -27.91 -21.53
C ALA A 160 -29.98 -28.54 -20.27
N LEU A 161 -29.43 -29.66 -19.78
CA LEU A 161 -29.91 -30.30 -18.57
C LEU A 161 -29.83 -29.38 -17.34
N PHE A 162 -28.74 -28.63 -17.18
CA PHE A 162 -28.57 -27.70 -16.07
C PHE A 162 -29.57 -26.54 -16.09
N LEU A 163 -29.87 -26.01 -17.28
CA LEU A 163 -30.79 -24.89 -17.46
C LEU A 163 -32.26 -25.33 -17.40
N ASP A 164 -32.63 -26.38 -18.17
CA ASP A 164 -34.02 -26.86 -18.28
C ASP A 164 -34.55 -27.41 -16.95
N ARG A 165 -33.67 -27.96 -16.10
CA ARG A 165 -34.00 -28.52 -14.80
C ARG A 165 -33.64 -27.61 -13.62
N GLY A 166 -33.09 -26.42 -13.88
CA GLY A 166 -32.75 -25.46 -12.83
C GLY A 166 -31.69 -25.96 -11.84
N LEU A 167 -30.76 -26.83 -12.27
CA LEU A 167 -29.73 -27.42 -11.41
C LEU A 167 -28.64 -26.42 -10.98
N VAL A 168 -28.54 -25.27 -11.64
CA VAL A 168 -27.53 -24.23 -11.34
C VAL A 168 -27.70 -23.68 -9.92
N LYS A 169 -28.93 -23.32 -9.52
CA LYS A 169 -29.19 -22.72 -8.21
C LYS A 169 -28.89 -23.68 -7.04
N PRO A 170 -29.35 -24.96 -7.04
CA PRO A 170 -28.99 -25.91 -5.99
C PRO A 170 -27.50 -26.16 -5.84
N VAL A 171 -26.72 -26.12 -6.91
CA VAL A 171 -25.26 -26.35 -6.87
C VAL A 171 -24.52 -25.14 -6.29
N LEU A 172 -25.00 -23.94 -6.58
CA LEU A 172 -24.40 -22.68 -6.13
C LEU A 172 -24.85 -22.23 -4.73
N THR A 173 -25.91 -22.82 -4.17
CA THR A 173 -26.47 -22.45 -2.86
C THR A 173 -26.55 -23.60 -1.86
N GLY A 174 -26.41 -24.85 -2.31
CA GLY A 174 -26.41 -26.03 -1.46
C GLY A 174 -25.04 -26.41 -0.91
N PRO A 175 -24.96 -27.43 -0.03
CA PRO A 175 -23.69 -27.95 0.44
C PRO A 175 -22.94 -28.56 -0.75
N ALA A 176 -21.78 -27.99 -1.08
CA ALA A 176 -20.88 -28.44 -2.14
C ALA A 176 -19.45 -28.49 -1.58
N PRO A 177 -18.56 -29.38 -2.08
CA PRO A 177 -18.75 -30.34 -3.17
C PRO A 177 -19.68 -31.51 -2.81
N ARG A 178 -20.35 -32.08 -3.83
CA ARG A 178 -21.24 -33.25 -3.71
C ARG A 178 -20.76 -34.39 -4.59
N LEU A 179 -20.66 -35.58 -4.02
CA LEU A 179 -20.45 -36.81 -4.78
C LEU A 179 -21.75 -37.32 -5.43
N LEU A 180 -21.66 -37.66 -6.70
CA LEU A 180 -22.67 -38.35 -7.51
C LEU A 180 -22.18 -39.77 -7.80
N GLN A 181 -22.98 -40.79 -7.48
CA GLN A 181 -22.67 -42.19 -7.77
C GLN A 181 -23.85 -42.88 -8.44
N ALA A 182 -23.61 -43.65 -9.49
CA ALA A 182 -24.67 -44.34 -10.24
C ALA A 182 -25.49 -45.32 -9.38
N SER A 183 -24.89 -45.90 -8.32
CA SER A 183 -25.54 -46.82 -7.39
C SER A 183 -26.35 -46.14 -6.28
N SER A 184 -26.09 -44.85 -6.00
CA SER A 184 -26.66 -44.09 -4.87
C SER A 184 -27.47 -42.85 -5.32
N ALA A 185 -27.49 -42.56 -6.63
CA ALA A 185 -28.18 -41.40 -7.19
C ALA A 185 -29.70 -41.49 -6.94
N ALA A 186 -30.16 -40.78 -5.91
CA ALA A 186 -31.57 -40.71 -5.54
C ALA A 186 -32.37 -39.82 -6.51
N ASN A 187 -31.70 -38.89 -7.22
CA ASN A 187 -32.32 -37.98 -8.17
C ASN A 187 -32.15 -38.48 -9.63
N PRO A 188 -33.24 -38.62 -10.42
CA PRO A 188 -33.17 -38.91 -11.86
C PRO A 188 -32.23 -38.01 -12.67
N GLU A 189 -32.07 -36.76 -12.25
CA GLU A 189 -31.21 -35.78 -12.92
C GLU A 189 -29.72 -36.07 -12.71
N GLU A 190 -29.33 -36.50 -11.51
CA GLU A 190 -27.95 -36.90 -11.18
C GLU A 190 -27.54 -38.16 -11.95
N ARG A 191 -28.47 -39.10 -12.13
CA ARG A 191 -28.24 -40.29 -12.95
C ARG A 191 -28.03 -39.93 -14.41
N LYS A 192 -28.84 -39.01 -14.94
CA LYS A 192 -28.70 -38.50 -16.32
C LYS A 192 -27.40 -37.73 -16.52
N LEU A 193 -26.92 -36.99 -15.51
CA LEU A 193 -25.60 -36.34 -15.54
C LEU A 193 -24.47 -37.36 -15.68
N LEU A 194 -24.49 -38.45 -14.89
CA LEU A 194 -23.49 -39.52 -14.94
C LEU A 194 -23.51 -40.27 -16.28
N GLU A 195 -24.71 -40.55 -16.81
CA GLU A 195 -24.89 -41.16 -18.13
C GLU A 195 -24.33 -40.29 -19.26
N LEU A 196 -24.59 -38.99 -19.24
CA LEU A 196 -24.06 -38.04 -20.22
C LEU A 196 -22.54 -37.93 -20.16
N LEU A 197 -21.96 -37.90 -18.95
CA LEU A 197 -20.51 -37.89 -18.76
C LEU A 197 -19.84 -39.23 -19.10
N GLY A 198 -20.60 -40.33 -19.19
CA GLY A 198 -20.07 -41.67 -19.44
C GLY A 198 -19.23 -42.21 -18.28
N VAL A 199 -19.52 -41.78 -17.05
CA VAL A 199 -18.75 -42.14 -15.85
C VAL A 199 -19.66 -42.65 -14.72
N PRO A 200 -19.24 -43.66 -13.94
CA PRO A 200 -20.00 -44.19 -12.81
C PRO A 200 -20.04 -43.23 -11.61
N THR A 201 -19.07 -42.32 -11.49
CA THR A 201 -18.99 -41.36 -10.38
C THR A 201 -18.50 -39.98 -10.83
N ALA A 202 -19.05 -38.93 -10.22
CA ALA A 202 -18.65 -37.55 -10.48
C ALA A 202 -18.79 -36.70 -9.21
N ILE A 203 -18.03 -35.61 -9.13
CA ILE A 203 -18.14 -34.60 -8.07
C ILE A 203 -18.57 -33.30 -8.73
N ILE A 204 -19.58 -32.67 -8.13
CA ILE A 204 -20.07 -31.37 -8.55
C ILE A 204 -19.84 -30.35 -7.44
N ALA A 205 -19.32 -29.18 -7.82
CA ALA A 205 -18.98 -28.12 -6.88
C ALA A 205 -19.25 -26.74 -7.47
N GLY A 206 -19.67 -25.80 -6.62
CA GLY A 206 -19.81 -24.39 -6.97
C GLY A 206 -18.50 -23.63 -6.79
N ILE A 207 -18.21 -22.72 -7.71
CA ILE A 207 -17.17 -21.71 -7.59
C ILE A 207 -17.85 -20.45 -7.07
N ILE A 208 -17.64 -20.16 -5.78
CA ILE A 208 -18.39 -19.14 -5.04
C ILE A 208 -17.41 -18.15 -4.38
N PRO A 209 -16.99 -17.09 -5.10
CA PRO A 209 -16.31 -15.96 -4.50
C PRO A 209 -17.17 -15.23 -3.47
N ASN A 210 -16.56 -14.38 -2.64
CA ASN A 210 -17.30 -13.58 -1.65
C ASN A 210 -18.27 -12.59 -2.29
N SER A 211 -18.00 -12.18 -3.54
CA SER A 211 -18.86 -11.31 -4.34
C SER A 211 -20.13 -11.99 -4.85
N GLY A 212 -20.24 -13.31 -4.73
CA GLY A 212 -21.39 -14.10 -5.15
C GLY A 212 -21.00 -15.31 -6.00
N PRO A 213 -21.91 -16.26 -6.23
CA PRO A 213 -21.63 -17.48 -6.99
C PRO A 213 -21.39 -17.19 -8.47
N THR A 214 -20.28 -17.67 -9.02
CA THR A 214 -19.84 -17.33 -10.39
C THR A 214 -19.67 -18.54 -11.31
N GLY A 215 -19.57 -19.77 -10.80
CA GLY A 215 -19.35 -20.91 -11.69
C GLY A 215 -19.61 -22.29 -11.09
N ILE A 216 -19.57 -23.31 -11.94
CA ILE A 216 -19.78 -24.72 -11.59
C ILE A 216 -18.61 -25.54 -12.12
N LEU A 217 -18.07 -26.42 -11.29
CA LEU A 217 -17.07 -27.42 -11.63
C LEU A 217 -17.67 -28.82 -11.50
N LEU A 218 -17.54 -29.62 -12.54
CA LEU A 218 -18.01 -31.00 -12.61
C LEU A 218 -16.84 -31.90 -13.02
N LEU A 219 -16.44 -32.84 -12.16
CA LEU A 219 -15.31 -33.75 -12.40
C LEU A 219 -15.76 -35.20 -12.30
N GLY A 220 -15.53 -36.01 -13.33
CA GLY A 220 -16.01 -37.39 -13.43
C GLY A 220 -14.88 -38.41 -13.57
N ARG A 221 -15.07 -39.63 -13.04
CA ARG A 221 -14.08 -40.73 -13.11
C ARG A 221 -14.71 -42.09 -13.40
N THR A 222 -13.96 -42.95 -14.09
CA THR A 222 -14.36 -44.30 -14.54
C THR A 222 -14.14 -45.43 -13.52
N GLY A 223 -13.37 -45.21 -12.46
CA GLY A 223 -12.99 -46.24 -11.47
C GLY A 223 -13.82 -46.27 -10.17
N SER A 224 -13.64 -47.34 -9.38
CA SER A 224 -14.27 -47.53 -8.05
C SER A 224 -13.70 -46.56 -7.00
N VAL A 225 -14.55 -46.11 -6.06
CA VAL A 225 -14.19 -45.07 -5.09
C VAL A 225 -13.49 -45.67 -3.88
N ALA A 226 -12.15 -45.61 -3.87
CA ALA A 226 -11.37 -46.04 -2.72
C ALA A 226 -11.44 -45.03 -1.55
N ASN A 227 -11.62 -43.72 -1.81
CA ASN A 227 -11.66 -42.69 -0.76
C ASN A 227 -12.45 -41.42 -1.17
N VAL A 228 -13.78 -41.48 -1.03
CA VAL A 228 -14.72 -40.39 -1.37
C VAL A 228 -14.34 -39.04 -0.74
N LYS A 229 -14.00 -39.05 0.56
CA LYS A 229 -13.81 -37.83 1.35
C LYS A 229 -12.60 -37.02 0.91
N ALA A 230 -11.52 -37.70 0.52
CA ALA A 230 -10.31 -37.04 0.05
C ALA A 230 -10.54 -36.30 -1.28
N ASP A 231 -11.38 -36.85 -2.17
CA ASP A 231 -11.72 -36.20 -3.43
C ASP A 231 -12.63 -34.99 -3.22
N GLU A 232 -13.60 -35.08 -2.30
CA GLU A 232 -14.42 -33.93 -1.91
C GLU A 232 -13.55 -32.81 -1.33
N GLU A 233 -12.62 -33.11 -0.42
CA GLU A 233 -11.67 -32.12 0.12
C GLU A 233 -10.82 -31.47 -0.97
N LEU A 234 -10.30 -32.27 -1.91
CA LEU A 234 -9.50 -31.76 -3.03
C LEU A 234 -10.30 -30.83 -3.94
N VAL A 235 -11.52 -31.22 -4.32
CA VAL A 235 -12.38 -30.40 -5.18
C VAL A 235 -12.82 -29.13 -4.46
N ALA A 236 -13.07 -29.18 -3.14
CA ALA A 236 -13.35 -27.99 -2.34
C ALA A 236 -12.19 -26.98 -2.40
N ILE A 237 -10.95 -27.45 -2.22
CA ILE A 237 -9.74 -26.62 -2.31
C ILE A 237 -9.60 -26.01 -3.71
N LEU A 238 -9.82 -26.80 -4.77
CA LEU A 238 -9.81 -26.31 -6.15
C LEU A 238 -10.82 -25.20 -6.39
N THR A 239 -12.09 -25.43 -6.02
CA THR A 239 -13.14 -24.43 -6.21
C THR A 239 -12.88 -23.15 -5.42
N ASN A 240 -12.25 -23.26 -4.24
CA ASN A 240 -11.85 -22.11 -3.45
C ASN A 240 -10.72 -21.31 -4.12
N TYR A 241 -9.69 -21.98 -4.68
CA TYR A 241 -8.65 -21.29 -5.44
C TYR A 241 -9.20 -20.57 -6.68
N LEU A 242 -10.12 -21.20 -7.40
CA LEU A 242 -10.78 -20.58 -8.56
C LEU A 242 -11.63 -19.38 -8.14
N ALA A 243 -12.36 -19.48 -7.02
CA ALA A 243 -13.16 -18.39 -6.49
C ALA A 243 -12.30 -17.16 -6.15
N ILE A 244 -11.19 -17.37 -5.44
CA ILE A 244 -10.23 -16.31 -5.09
C ILE A 244 -9.61 -15.70 -6.35
N ALA A 245 -9.22 -16.52 -7.33
CA ALA A 245 -8.59 -16.03 -8.56
C ALA A 245 -9.54 -15.16 -9.41
N VAL A 246 -10.81 -15.56 -9.53
CA VAL A 246 -11.85 -14.76 -10.21
C VAL A 246 -12.07 -13.43 -9.49
N GLU A 247 -12.14 -13.44 -8.15
CA GLU A 247 -12.35 -12.23 -7.34
C GLU A 247 -11.18 -11.25 -7.48
N ASN A 248 -9.95 -11.75 -7.35
CA ASN A 248 -8.74 -10.95 -7.48
C ASN A 248 -8.67 -10.30 -8.87
N SER A 249 -8.92 -11.08 -9.93
CA SER A 249 -8.87 -10.56 -11.30
C SER A 249 -9.88 -9.42 -11.53
N ALA A 250 -11.12 -9.58 -11.07
CA ALA A 250 -12.14 -8.53 -11.16
C ALA A 250 -11.74 -7.26 -10.36
N LEU A 251 -11.15 -7.45 -9.17
CA LEU A 251 -10.65 -6.35 -8.35
C LEU A 251 -9.48 -5.63 -9.01
N TYR A 252 -8.55 -6.35 -9.63
CA TYR A 252 -7.44 -5.78 -10.38
C TYR A 252 -7.92 -4.96 -11.56
N GLU A 253 -8.88 -5.45 -12.35
CA GLU A 253 -9.43 -4.71 -13.48
C GLU A 253 -10.12 -3.41 -13.03
N LYS A 254 -10.88 -3.46 -11.94
CA LYS A 254 -11.54 -2.29 -11.37
C LYS A 254 -10.54 -1.26 -10.85
N THR A 255 -9.53 -1.69 -10.11
CA THR A 255 -8.50 -0.78 -9.55
C THR A 255 -7.64 -0.20 -10.67
N TRP A 256 -7.28 -0.99 -11.68
CA TRP A 256 -6.49 -0.56 -12.82
C TRP A 256 -7.21 0.47 -13.69
N SER A 257 -8.50 0.24 -13.99
CA SER A 257 -9.31 1.19 -14.77
C SER A 257 -9.50 2.52 -14.03
N ALA A 258 -9.78 2.48 -12.73
CA ALA A 258 -9.88 3.68 -11.90
C ALA A 258 -8.56 4.45 -11.81
N GLN A 259 -7.43 3.73 -11.64
CA GLN A 259 -6.09 4.34 -11.61
C GLN A 259 -5.78 5.06 -12.91
N ARG A 260 -6.06 4.40 -14.05
CA ARG A 260 -5.85 4.98 -15.38
C ARG A 260 -6.70 6.23 -15.62
N GLU A 261 -7.96 6.22 -15.20
CA GLU A 261 -8.85 7.38 -15.31
C GLU A 261 -8.31 8.56 -14.46
N LEU A 262 -7.88 8.26 -13.22
CA LEU A 262 -7.31 9.26 -12.34
C LEU A 262 -6.01 9.86 -12.91
N GLU A 263 -5.12 9.04 -13.46
CA GLU A 263 -3.88 9.50 -14.09
C GLU A 263 -4.15 10.46 -15.25
N LEU A 264 -5.09 10.13 -16.14
CA LEU A 264 -5.50 11.01 -17.24
C LEU A 264 -6.05 12.33 -16.71
N LYS A 265 -6.89 12.28 -15.68
CA LYS A 265 -7.47 13.47 -15.05
C LYS A 265 -6.40 14.34 -14.38
N VAL A 266 -5.44 13.73 -13.70
CA VAL A 266 -4.30 14.44 -13.10
C VAL A 266 -3.46 15.10 -14.18
N GLN A 267 -3.16 14.40 -15.27
CA GLN A 267 -2.39 14.96 -16.38
C GLN A 267 -3.11 16.15 -17.01
N GLN A 268 -4.42 16.01 -17.30
CA GLN A 268 -5.24 17.10 -17.86
C GLN A 268 -5.26 18.32 -16.93
N ARG A 269 -5.53 18.12 -15.63
CA ARG A 269 -5.56 19.22 -14.66
C ARG A 269 -4.20 19.89 -14.49
N THR A 270 -3.13 19.12 -14.55
CA THR A 270 -1.75 19.66 -14.48
C THR A 270 -1.46 20.54 -15.70
N GLN A 271 -1.91 20.13 -16.89
CA GLN A 271 -1.77 20.94 -18.10
C GLN A 271 -2.60 22.23 -18.04
N GLU A 272 -3.89 22.14 -17.67
CA GLU A 272 -4.77 23.31 -17.50
C GLU A 272 -4.18 24.32 -16.50
N LEU A 273 -3.62 23.82 -15.39
CA LEU A 273 -2.97 24.66 -14.38
C LEU A 273 -1.70 25.32 -14.91
N ALA A 274 -0.87 24.58 -15.65
CA ALA A 274 0.35 25.13 -16.26
C ALA A 274 0.01 26.24 -17.27
N GLU A 275 -0.98 26.02 -18.13
CA GLU A 275 -1.46 27.02 -19.09
C GLU A 275 -1.98 28.27 -18.37
N ALA A 276 -2.86 28.11 -17.37
CA ALA A 276 -3.37 29.22 -16.58
C ALA A 276 -2.24 30.02 -15.89
N ASN A 277 -1.24 29.32 -15.34
CA ASN A 277 -0.10 29.97 -14.68
C ASN A 277 0.78 30.76 -15.67
N THR A 278 0.97 30.26 -16.90
CA THR A 278 1.71 31.01 -17.92
C THR A 278 0.98 32.31 -18.31
N VAL A 279 -0.35 32.26 -18.46
CA VAL A 279 -1.17 33.45 -18.73
C VAL A 279 -1.10 34.43 -17.58
N LEU A 280 -1.26 33.98 -16.34
CA LEU A 280 -1.16 34.83 -15.15
C LEU A 280 0.22 35.49 -15.05
N THR A 281 1.29 34.74 -15.27
CA THR A 281 2.66 35.28 -15.26
C THR A 281 2.86 36.36 -16.32
N ARG A 282 2.33 36.13 -17.54
CA ARG A 282 2.40 37.11 -18.64
C ARG A 282 1.59 38.38 -18.31
N LEU A 283 0.39 38.24 -17.74
CA LEU A 283 -0.44 39.37 -17.33
C LEU A 283 0.21 40.18 -16.21
N ASN A 284 0.78 39.52 -15.20
CA ASN A 284 1.53 40.21 -14.14
C ASN A 284 2.73 40.98 -14.69
N LYS A 285 3.47 40.38 -15.64
CA LYS A 285 4.58 41.06 -16.31
C LYS A 285 4.10 42.30 -17.08
N ALA A 286 3.02 42.16 -17.87
CA ALA A 286 2.45 43.27 -18.62
C ALA A 286 1.93 44.40 -17.71
N LYS A 287 1.25 44.06 -16.61
CA LYS A 287 0.82 45.02 -15.56
C LYS A 287 2.04 45.79 -15.03
N SER A 288 3.11 45.08 -14.68
CA SER A 288 4.32 45.72 -14.15
C SER A 288 5.01 46.63 -15.17
N ASP A 289 5.10 46.21 -16.43
CA ASP A 289 5.72 47.01 -17.50
C ASP A 289 4.91 48.27 -17.80
N PHE A 290 3.58 48.14 -17.84
CA PHE A 290 2.66 49.28 -18.01
C PHE A 290 2.81 50.30 -16.88
N VAL A 291 2.78 49.85 -15.62
CA VAL A 291 2.98 50.72 -14.46
C VAL A 291 4.35 51.40 -14.54
N SER A 292 5.40 50.66 -14.90
CA SER A 292 6.75 51.23 -15.02
C SER A 292 6.84 52.33 -16.08
N ALA A 293 6.24 52.12 -17.25
CA ALA A 293 6.23 53.11 -18.32
C ALA A 293 5.46 54.38 -17.91
N VAL A 294 4.23 54.22 -17.43
CA VAL A 294 3.38 55.35 -16.98
C VAL A 294 4.06 56.15 -15.88
N SER A 295 4.72 55.49 -14.93
CA SER A 295 5.45 56.18 -13.87
C SER A 295 6.62 57.04 -14.37
N HIS A 296 7.35 56.57 -15.39
CA HIS A 296 8.41 57.37 -16.02
C HIS A 296 7.84 58.59 -16.74
N GLU A 297 6.75 58.40 -17.49
CA GLU A 297 6.08 59.50 -18.21
C GLU A 297 5.46 60.54 -17.27
N LEU A 298 5.01 60.13 -16.08
CA LEU A 298 4.48 61.06 -15.07
C LEU A 298 5.57 61.77 -14.25
N ARG A 299 6.73 61.14 -14.04
CA ARG A 299 7.82 61.73 -13.25
C ARG A 299 8.42 62.96 -13.93
N THR A 300 8.58 62.93 -15.25
CA THR A 300 9.18 64.02 -16.03
C THR A 300 8.39 65.35 -15.95
N PRO A 301 7.08 65.40 -16.26
CA PRO A 301 6.31 66.63 -16.13
C PRO A 301 6.20 67.08 -14.67
N LEU A 302 6.18 66.15 -13.72
CA LEU A 302 6.15 66.47 -12.30
C LEU A 302 7.45 67.13 -11.81
N ALA A 303 8.61 66.66 -12.28
CA ALA A 303 9.89 67.27 -12.00
C ALA A 303 9.95 68.70 -12.55
N ALA A 304 9.38 68.95 -13.74
CA ALA A 304 9.28 70.30 -14.30
C ALA A 304 8.37 71.21 -13.47
N ILE A 305 7.17 70.75 -13.06
CA ILE A 305 6.26 71.50 -12.19
C ILE A 305 6.96 71.88 -10.88
N LYS A 306 7.65 70.92 -10.25
CA LYS A 306 8.41 71.15 -9.02
C LYS A 306 9.56 72.15 -9.25
N GLY A 307 10.30 72.00 -10.35
CA GLY A 307 11.39 72.91 -10.71
C GLY A 307 10.90 74.36 -10.82
N TYR A 308 9.85 74.62 -11.61
CA TYR A 308 9.28 75.96 -11.75
C TYR A 308 8.69 76.50 -10.44
N ALA A 309 8.01 75.67 -9.65
CA ALA A 309 7.51 76.07 -8.34
C ALA A 309 8.65 76.50 -7.41
N SER A 310 9.76 75.77 -7.39
CA SER A 310 10.92 76.08 -6.55
C SER A 310 11.67 77.34 -7.00
N LEU A 311 11.79 77.58 -8.31
CA LEU A 311 12.35 78.82 -8.84
C LEU A 311 11.50 80.04 -8.47
N LEU A 312 10.17 79.89 -8.47
CA LEU A 312 9.28 80.94 -7.99
C LEU A 312 9.41 81.13 -6.47
N ALA A 313 9.45 80.05 -5.69
CA ALA A 313 9.56 80.10 -4.22
C ALA A 313 10.85 80.78 -3.75
N THR A 314 11.97 80.57 -4.46
CA THR A 314 13.28 81.16 -4.15
C THR A 314 13.42 82.62 -4.59
N GLY A 315 12.39 83.20 -5.21
CA GLY A 315 12.37 84.61 -5.61
C GLY A 315 13.23 84.94 -6.82
N GLN A 316 13.69 83.93 -7.58
CA GLN A 316 14.52 84.16 -8.78
C GLN A 316 13.82 84.97 -9.88
N PHE A 317 12.48 84.99 -9.88
CA PHE A 317 11.66 85.79 -10.80
C PHE A 317 11.10 87.08 -10.17
N GLY A 318 11.64 87.48 -9.01
CA GLY A 318 11.20 88.66 -8.26
C GLY A 318 10.41 88.32 -6.98
N PRO A 319 10.11 89.34 -6.14
CA PRO A 319 9.41 89.14 -4.88
C PRO A 319 7.95 88.73 -5.10
N LEU A 320 7.51 87.69 -4.38
CA LEU A 320 6.14 87.19 -4.40
C LEU A 320 5.29 87.86 -3.32
N VAL A 321 4.02 88.11 -3.63
CA VAL A 321 3.03 88.51 -2.62
C VAL A 321 2.65 87.28 -1.79
N LYS A 322 2.35 87.45 -0.49
CA LYS A 322 2.08 86.35 0.46
C LYS A 322 1.14 85.26 -0.08
N ALA A 323 0.05 85.65 -0.74
CA ALA A 323 -0.92 84.72 -1.33
C ALA A 323 -0.33 83.86 -2.47
N GLN A 324 0.66 84.37 -3.21
CA GLN A 324 1.37 83.62 -4.25
C GLN A 324 2.34 82.62 -3.62
N SER A 325 3.11 83.02 -2.62
CA SER A 325 4.02 82.14 -1.87
C SER A 325 3.26 80.97 -1.24
N GLU A 326 2.09 81.21 -0.64
CA GLU A 326 1.24 80.15 -0.06
C GLU A 326 0.72 79.17 -1.14
N ARG A 327 0.41 79.65 -2.35
CA ARG A 327 -0.02 78.79 -3.47
C ARG A 327 1.14 77.98 -4.04
N ILE A 328 2.32 78.56 -4.17
CA ILE A 328 3.53 77.87 -4.64
C ILE A 328 3.95 76.78 -3.65
N ALA A 329 3.94 77.07 -2.35
CA ALA A 329 4.19 76.07 -1.32
C ALA A 329 3.19 74.90 -1.39
N LYS A 330 1.92 75.16 -1.76
CA LYS A 330 0.95 74.09 -2.02
C LYS A 330 1.30 73.28 -3.29
N ILE A 331 1.76 73.93 -4.37
CA ILE A 331 2.20 73.23 -5.60
C ILE A 331 3.39 72.32 -5.32
N GLU A 332 4.42 72.80 -4.61
CA GLU A 332 5.58 71.99 -4.22
C GLU A 332 5.14 70.78 -3.39
N LYS A 333 4.35 71.02 -2.33
CA LYS A 333 3.83 69.96 -1.47
C LYS A 333 3.03 68.90 -2.24
N HIS A 334 2.16 69.32 -3.16
CA HIS A 334 1.37 68.39 -3.97
C HIS A 334 2.22 67.65 -5.02
N SER A 335 3.29 68.29 -5.51
CA SER A 335 4.23 67.65 -6.42
C SER A 335 5.03 66.55 -5.71
N ASP A 336 5.48 66.80 -4.48
CA ASP A 336 6.17 65.79 -3.66
C ASP A 336 5.27 64.62 -3.32
N LEU A 337 4.01 64.89 -2.97
CA LEU A 337 3.02 63.84 -2.75
C LEU A 337 2.85 62.98 -4.00
N LEU A 338 2.67 63.58 -5.17
CA LEU A 338 2.50 62.81 -6.41
C LEU A 338 3.75 61.98 -6.75
N ALA A 339 4.95 62.51 -6.51
CA ALA A 339 6.20 61.80 -6.76
C ALA A 339 6.31 60.57 -5.84
N GLN A 340 5.95 60.73 -4.56
CA GLN A 340 5.89 59.62 -3.61
C GLN A 340 4.87 58.57 -4.04
N PHE A 341 3.74 58.97 -4.63
CA PHE A 341 2.70 58.05 -5.08
C PHE A 341 3.17 57.20 -6.26
N ILE A 342 3.81 57.85 -7.24
CA ILE A 342 4.40 57.19 -8.41
C ILE A 342 5.45 56.18 -7.94
N ASN A 343 6.32 56.56 -7.01
CA ASN A 343 7.36 55.66 -6.50
C ASN A 343 6.76 54.48 -5.72
N ASN A 344 5.78 54.71 -4.83
CA ASN A 344 5.13 53.61 -4.12
C ASN A 344 4.45 52.61 -5.07
N LEU A 345 3.80 53.11 -6.12
CA LEU A 345 3.16 52.27 -7.13
C LEU A 345 4.19 51.44 -7.93
N LEU A 346 5.31 52.07 -8.32
CA LEU A 346 6.43 51.38 -8.96
C LEU A 346 7.01 50.27 -8.09
N ASP A 347 7.23 50.56 -6.80
CA ASP A 347 7.84 49.60 -5.89
C ASP A 347 6.92 48.40 -5.66
N ILE A 348 5.61 48.62 -5.52
CA ILE A 348 4.62 47.52 -5.48
C ILE A 348 4.73 46.68 -6.75
N ALA A 349 4.70 47.29 -7.93
CA ALA A 349 4.77 46.56 -9.21
C ALA A 349 6.09 45.77 -9.39
N ARG A 350 7.22 46.34 -8.97
CA ARG A 350 8.53 45.68 -9.03
C ARG A 350 8.63 44.50 -8.06
N ILE A 351 8.07 44.62 -6.85
CA ILE A 351 8.03 43.54 -5.87
C ILE A 351 7.08 42.42 -6.36
N GLU A 352 5.88 42.75 -6.84
CA GLU A 352 4.90 41.77 -7.35
C GLU A 352 5.42 40.97 -8.55
N SER A 353 6.22 41.61 -9.42
CA SER A 353 6.81 40.96 -10.59
C SER A 353 8.07 40.13 -10.27
N GLY A 354 8.51 40.08 -9.01
CA GLY A 354 9.73 39.37 -8.59
C GLY A 354 11.02 40.00 -9.12
N ARG A 355 10.98 41.23 -9.64
CA ARG A 355 12.15 41.94 -10.19
C ARG A 355 13.04 42.58 -9.13
N VAL A 356 12.61 42.57 -7.87
CA VAL A 356 13.40 43.05 -6.72
C VAL A 356 14.01 41.85 -6.01
N THR A 357 15.32 41.69 -6.10
CA THR A 357 16.08 40.78 -5.24
C THR A 357 16.32 41.46 -3.89
N MET A 358 15.73 40.94 -2.81
CA MET A 358 15.95 41.47 -1.47
C MET A 358 17.37 41.12 -0.99
N GLU A 359 18.18 42.13 -0.65
CA GLU A 359 19.51 41.90 -0.10
C GLU A 359 19.42 41.58 1.40
N ARG A 360 19.08 40.32 1.73
CA ARG A 360 18.96 39.89 3.13
C ARG A 360 20.32 39.82 3.79
N ARG A 361 20.54 40.67 4.80
CA ARG A 361 21.74 40.67 5.64
C ARG A 361 21.35 40.88 7.10
N PRO A 362 22.20 40.48 8.07
CA PRO A 362 22.03 40.88 9.46
C PRO A 362 22.12 42.42 9.58
N ILE A 363 21.15 43.01 10.27
CA ILE A 363 21.02 44.44 10.49
C ILE A 363 21.07 44.69 12.00
N PRO A 364 22.09 45.38 12.53
CA PRO A 364 22.14 45.78 13.94
C PRO A 364 20.91 46.60 14.32
N ILE A 365 20.17 46.17 15.35
CA ILE A 365 18.88 46.78 15.69
C ILE A 365 19.00 48.24 16.14
N ASN A 366 20.13 48.61 16.75
CA ASN A 366 20.37 49.96 17.26
C ASN A 366 20.45 50.97 16.12
N ASP A 367 21.26 50.65 15.10
CA ASP A 367 21.45 51.50 13.93
C ASP A 367 20.16 51.60 13.12
N PHE A 368 19.43 50.47 13.01
CA PHE A 368 18.14 50.42 12.35
C PHE A 368 17.10 51.33 13.03
N LEU A 369 16.94 51.21 14.35
CA LEU A 369 15.97 52.00 15.10
C LEU A 369 16.33 53.48 15.12
N ALA A 370 17.62 53.82 15.25
CA ALA A 370 18.08 55.21 15.17
C ALA A 370 17.73 55.84 13.82
N ALA A 371 18.05 55.16 12.72
CA ALA A 371 17.74 55.65 11.37
C ALA A 371 16.22 55.84 11.14
N VAL A 372 15.40 54.92 11.64
CA VAL A 372 13.93 55.03 11.54
C VAL A 372 13.41 56.17 12.41
N GLN A 373 13.93 56.31 13.63
CA GLN A 373 13.52 57.34 14.59
C GLN A 373 13.84 58.74 14.07
N ASP A 374 15.04 58.97 13.52
CA ASP A 374 15.47 60.27 12.99
C ASP A 374 14.49 60.82 11.94
N VAL A 375 13.90 59.95 11.12
CA VAL A 375 12.94 60.35 10.08
C VAL A 375 11.60 60.83 10.67
N VAL A 376 11.16 60.25 11.79
CA VAL A 376 9.83 60.53 12.38
C VAL A 376 9.87 61.53 13.55
N THR A 377 11.04 61.76 14.16
CA THR A 377 11.23 62.68 15.29
C THR A 377 10.60 64.07 15.07
N PRO A 378 10.80 64.75 13.93
CA PRO A 378 10.21 66.08 13.73
C PRO A 378 8.67 66.09 13.81
N GLN A 379 8.05 64.99 13.39
CA GLN A 379 6.59 64.86 13.34
C GLN A 379 6.02 64.46 14.72
N LEU A 380 6.79 63.68 15.49
CA LEU A 380 6.48 63.34 16.88
C LEU A 380 6.53 64.59 17.76
N GLU A 381 7.58 65.40 17.63
CA GLU A 381 7.76 66.65 18.39
C GLU A 381 6.69 67.68 18.03
N ALA A 382 6.38 67.85 16.75
CA ALA A 382 5.34 68.79 16.29
C ALA A 382 3.93 68.48 16.82
N LYS A 383 3.67 67.23 17.23
CA LYS A 383 2.40 66.79 17.86
C LYS A 383 2.56 66.43 19.34
N HIS A 384 3.71 66.70 19.96
CA HIS A 384 4.00 66.34 21.35
C HIS A 384 3.65 64.88 21.71
N ILE A 385 3.92 63.94 20.78
CA ILE A 385 3.61 62.51 20.98
C ILE A 385 4.71 61.86 21.81
N ARG A 386 4.34 61.14 22.88
CA ARG A 386 5.27 60.33 23.66
C ARG A 386 5.70 59.10 22.87
N PHE A 387 6.99 58.99 22.57
CA PHE A 387 7.56 57.85 21.85
C PHE A 387 8.36 56.95 22.79
N SER A 388 8.16 55.63 22.69
CA SER A 388 8.91 54.64 23.47
C SER A 388 9.28 53.44 22.61
N VAL A 389 10.45 52.87 22.88
CA VAL A 389 10.94 51.68 22.18
C VAL A 389 11.31 50.62 23.22
N ASP A 390 10.76 49.43 23.03
CA ASP A 390 11.05 48.23 23.81
C ASP A 390 11.65 47.16 22.89
N ARG A 391 12.75 46.54 23.31
CA ARG A 391 13.54 45.59 22.52
C ARG A 391 13.99 44.44 23.41
N ASP A 392 13.05 43.54 23.66
CA ASP A 392 13.27 42.40 24.53
C ASP A 392 14.14 41.34 23.83
N GLY A 393 15.44 41.35 24.12
CA GLY A 393 16.39 40.33 23.68
C GLY A 393 16.76 40.32 22.19
N VAL A 394 16.22 41.25 21.38
CA VAL A 394 16.52 41.36 19.94
C VAL A 394 17.80 42.18 19.73
N LYS A 395 18.83 41.59 19.11
CA LYS A 395 20.11 42.25 18.79
C LYS A 395 20.23 42.66 17.32
N GLU A 396 19.61 41.88 16.43
CA GLU A 396 19.67 42.07 14.98
C GLU A 396 18.37 41.63 14.32
N LEU A 397 18.09 42.19 13.14
CA LEU A 397 17.08 41.73 12.20
C LEU A 397 17.77 41.12 10.99
N VAL A 398 17.12 40.21 10.27
CA VAL A 398 17.63 39.72 8.98
C VAL A 398 16.71 40.22 7.88
N GLY A 399 17.28 40.92 6.89
CA GLY A 399 16.51 41.44 5.77
C GLY A 399 17.24 42.52 4.98
N ASP A 400 16.52 43.13 4.05
CA ASP A 400 16.99 44.30 3.31
C ASP A 400 16.74 45.55 4.16
N SER A 401 17.83 46.19 4.58
CA SER A 401 17.78 47.34 5.50
C SER A 401 16.92 48.48 4.94
N SER A 402 17.06 48.81 3.66
CA SER A 402 16.33 49.93 3.05
C SER A 402 14.83 49.68 2.98
N HIS A 403 14.44 48.45 2.63
CA HIS A 403 13.04 48.05 2.54
C HIS A 403 12.39 47.91 3.93
N LEU A 404 13.10 47.33 4.90
CA LEU A 404 12.61 47.25 6.28
C LEU A 404 12.51 48.63 6.92
N GLN A 405 13.47 49.54 6.73
CA GLN A 405 13.34 50.92 7.22
C GLN A 405 12.07 51.58 6.68
N ARG A 406 11.79 51.37 5.39
CA ARG A 406 10.55 51.87 4.75
C ARG A 406 9.29 51.26 5.33
N VAL A 407 9.31 50.00 5.77
CA VAL A 407 8.20 49.38 6.49
C VAL A 407 7.91 50.14 7.78
N PHE A 408 8.92 50.29 8.64
CA PHE A 408 8.74 50.91 9.94
C PHE A 408 8.42 52.41 9.83
N VAL A 409 9.06 53.14 8.91
CA VAL A 409 8.72 54.55 8.64
C VAL A 409 7.28 54.70 8.20
N ASN A 410 6.74 53.82 7.35
CA ASN A 410 5.32 53.88 6.95
C ASN A 410 4.38 53.59 8.13
N LEU A 411 4.69 52.58 8.95
CA LEU A 411 3.88 52.24 10.12
C LEU A 411 3.89 53.36 11.17
N LEU A 412 5.07 53.92 11.46
CA LEU A 412 5.24 55.03 12.40
C LEU A 412 4.62 56.32 11.88
N SER A 413 4.79 56.64 10.59
CA SER A 413 4.15 57.80 9.97
C SER A 413 2.62 57.69 10.07
N ASN A 414 2.06 56.49 9.84
CA ASN A 414 0.63 56.26 10.05
C ASN A 414 0.24 56.46 11.53
N ALA A 415 0.99 55.90 12.47
CA ALA A 415 0.76 56.07 13.89
C ALA A 415 0.77 57.56 14.30
N VAL A 416 1.77 58.34 13.88
CA VAL A 416 1.86 59.79 14.13
C VAL A 416 0.68 60.54 13.53
N LYS A 417 0.29 60.16 12.32
CA LYS A 417 -0.78 60.83 11.58
C LYS A 417 -2.15 60.66 12.25
N TYR A 418 -2.46 59.48 12.76
CA TYR A 418 -3.76 59.14 13.36
C TYR A 418 -3.79 59.25 14.89
N THR A 419 -2.65 59.50 15.53
CA THR A 419 -2.58 59.84 16.95
C THR A 419 -2.85 61.34 17.15
N PRO A 420 -3.74 61.72 18.08
CA PRO A 420 -3.95 63.11 18.45
C PRO A 420 -2.74 63.69 19.19
N GLU A 421 -2.69 65.01 19.30
CA GLU A 421 -1.64 65.71 20.03
C GLU A 421 -1.57 65.26 21.50
N GLY A 422 -0.35 65.06 22.03
CA GLY A 422 -0.15 64.57 23.41
C GLY A 422 -0.40 63.06 23.63
N GLY A 423 -0.73 62.31 22.57
CA GLY A 423 -0.87 60.85 22.61
C GLY A 423 0.45 60.10 22.79
N SER A 424 0.44 58.77 22.58
CA SER A 424 1.66 57.96 22.68
C SER A 424 1.76 56.89 21.59
N ILE A 425 3.01 56.62 21.18
CA ILE A 425 3.38 55.57 20.24
C ILE A 425 4.47 54.70 20.88
N ARG A 426 4.33 53.38 20.79
CA ARG A 426 5.30 52.40 21.27
C ARG A 426 5.73 51.48 20.14
N VAL A 427 7.04 51.29 19.99
CA VAL A 427 7.62 50.23 19.16
C VAL A 427 8.06 49.10 20.09
N GLY A 428 7.57 47.88 19.86
CA GLY A 428 7.99 46.69 20.60
C GLY A 428 8.64 45.68 19.67
N LEU A 429 9.80 45.15 20.04
CA LEU A 429 10.52 44.10 19.32
C LEU A 429 10.74 42.94 20.28
N VAL A 430 10.18 41.77 19.94
CA VAL A 430 10.30 40.55 20.74
C VAL A 430 10.79 39.42 19.85
N ARG A 431 11.76 38.66 20.34
CA ARG A 431 12.19 37.43 19.65
C ARG A 431 11.29 36.27 20.04
N GLU A 432 10.63 35.66 19.06
CA GLU A 432 9.79 34.48 19.20
C GLU A 432 10.42 33.33 18.40
N GLY A 433 11.30 32.56 19.04
CA GLY A 433 12.02 31.45 18.41
C GLY A 433 12.90 31.90 17.23
N ALA A 434 12.52 31.46 16.02
CA ALA A 434 13.17 31.77 14.75
C ALA A 434 12.63 33.03 14.06
N THR A 435 11.77 33.80 14.73
CA THR A 435 11.18 35.03 14.20
C THR A 435 11.33 36.20 15.15
N VAL A 436 11.32 37.42 14.62
CA VAL A 436 11.18 38.65 15.39
C VAL A 436 9.80 39.23 15.14
N LEU A 437 9.04 39.42 16.22
CA LEU A 437 7.78 40.11 16.22
C LEU A 437 8.03 41.60 16.51
N ALA A 438 7.85 42.43 15.49
CA ALA A 438 7.87 43.87 15.60
C ALA A 438 6.43 44.40 15.72
N THR A 439 6.18 45.29 16.66
CA THR A 439 4.88 45.90 16.90
C THR A 439 5.00 47.42 16.93
N VAL A 440 4.03 48.10 16.32
CA VAL A 440 3.86 49.56 16.41
C VAL A 440 2.47 49.80 16.97
N THR A 441 2.41 50.29 18.22
CA THR A 441 1.17 50.55 18.95
C THR A 441 0.97 52.05 19.12
N ASP A 442 -0.20 52.54 18.76
CA ASP A 442 -0.61 53.94 18.88
C ASP A 442 -1.88 54.10 19.72
N THR A 443 -2.07 55.27 20.33
CA THR A 443 -3.30 55.64 21.06
C THR A 443 -4.23 56.53 20.23
N GLY A 444 -4.28 56.29 18.92
CA GLY A 444 -5.04 57.09 17.97
C GLY A 444 -6.54 56.74 17.91
N CYS A 445 -7.18 57.16 16.82
CA CYS A 445 -8.64 56.98 16.62
C CYS A 445 -9.10 55.52 16.49
N GLY A 446 -8.18 54.57 16.35
CA GLY A 446 -8.50 53.17 16.12
C GLY A 446 -9.20 52.91 14.78
N ILE A 447 -9.50 51.65 14.50
CA ILE A 447 -10.00 51.15 13.22
C ILE A 447 -11.19 50.22 13.47
N ALA A 448 -12.31 50.43 12.76
CA ALA A 448 -13.47 49.56 12.81
C ALA A 448 -13.13 48.12 12.33
N ALA A 449 -13.74 47.11 12.94
CA ALA A 449 -13.44 45.70 12.65
C ALA A 449 -13.61 45.34 11.17
N GLU A 450 -14.62 45.92 10.51
CA GLU A 450 -14.93 45.71 9.09
C GLU A 450 -13.83 46.23 8.15
N ASP A 451 -13.10 47.27 8.58
CA ASP A 451 -12.04 47.90 7.80
C ASP A 451 -10.68 47.20 7.95
N GLN A 452 -10.44 46.54 9.09
CA GLN A 452 -9.12 45.96 9.43
C GLN A 452 -8.63 44.95 8.38
N SER A 453 -9.53 44.14 7.81
CA SER A 453 -9.19 43.16 6.76
C SER A 453 -8.81 43.79 5.41
N LYS A 454 -9.27 45.02 5.16
CA LYS A 454 -9.12 45.72 3.87
C LYS A 454 -7.97 46.72 3.87
N LEU A 455 -7.42 47.08 5.04
CA LEU A 455 -6.36 48.10 5.17
C LEU A 455 -5.10 47.86 4.35
N PHE A 456 -4.81 46.61 4.01
CA PHE A 456 -3.63 46.24 3.21
C PHE A 456 -3.92 46.13 1.70
N GLN A 457 -5.14 46.45 1.25
CA GLN A 457 -5.49 46.51 -0.16
C GLN A 457 -5.03 47.83 -0.78
N GLU A 458 -4.60 47.80 -2.05
CA GLU A 458 -4.22 49.00 -2.79
C GLU A 458 -5.39 50.00 -2.86
N PHE A 459 -5.10 51.28 -2.65
CA PHE A 459 -6.07 52.39 -2.69
C PHE A 459 -7.16 52.37 -1.62
N TYR A 460 -7.18 51.39 -0.72
CA TYR A 460 -8.18 51.32 0.34
C TYR A 460 -7.96 52.39 1.41
N ARG A 461 -9.04 53.05 1.82
CA ARG A 461 -9.08 53.98 2.95
C ARG A 461 -10.40 53.80 3.68
N ALA A 462 -10.35 53.60 5.00
CA ALA A 462 -11.54 53.46 5.82
C ALA A 462 -12.38 54.75 5.79
N ASN A 463 -13.70 54.60 5.67
CA ASN A 463 -14.62 55.70 5.42
C ASN A 463 -15.04 56.36 6.75
N ASP A 464 -14.11 57.09 7.38
CA ASP A 464 -14.31 57.76 8.68
C ASP A 464 -14.03 59.27 8.54
N PRO A 465 -14.79 60.16 9.20
CA PRO A 465 -14.53 61.61 9.22
C PRO A 465 -13.08 61.98 9.57
N VAL A 466 -12.41 61.21 10.44
CA VAL A 466 -10.97 61.42 10.73
C VAL A 466 -10.12 61.16 9.48
N ASN A 467 -10.42 60.11 8.72
CA ASN A 467 -9.72 59.80 7.47
C ASN A 467 -10.01 60.81 6.35
N GLN A 468 -11.18 61.46 6.35
CA GLN A 468 -11.49 62.52 5.38
C GLN A 468 -10.66 63.78 5.61
N GLN A 469 -10.35 64.11 6.87
CA GLN A 469 -9.47 65.23 7.23
C GLN A 469 -7.98 64.89 6.99
N VAL A 470 -7.63 63.60 7.11
CA VAL A 470 -6.25 63.11 7.11
C VAL A 470 -5.83 62.58 5.72
N ARG A 471 -5.17 63.42 4.92
CA ARG A 471 -4.76 63.11 3.52
C ARG A 471 -3.86 61.88 3.40
N GLY A 472 -4.18 60.91 2.55
CA GLY A 472 -3.33 59.73 2.27
C GLY A 472 -3.78 58.96 1.02
N THR A 473 -2.93 58.08 0.49
CA THR A 473 -3.20 57.36 -0.77
C THR A 473 -3.79 55.97 -0.65
N GLY A 474 -3.67 55.33 0.50
CA GLY A 474 -3.97 53.91 0.64
C GLY A 474 -2.92 52.98 0.02
N LEU A 475 -1.76 53.48 -0.44
CA LEU A 475 -0.69 52.63 -0.99
C LEU A 475 0.38 52.24 0.05
N GLY A 476 0.51 53.00 1.15
CA GLY A 476 1.56 52.78 2.14
C GLY A 476 1.48 51.39 2.79
N LEU A 477 0.31 51.01 3.30
CA LEU A 477 0.13 49.70 3.96
C LEU A 477 0.16 48.53 2.96
N ALA A 478 -0.28 48.74 1.72
CA ALA A 478 -0.12 47.74 0.66
C ALA A 478 1.36 47.48 0.36
N LEU A 479 2.17 48.54 0.22
CA LEU A 479 3.62 48.42 0.05
C LEU A 479 4.29 47.72 1.24
N VAL A 480 3.91 48.08 2.47
CA VAL A 480 4.41 47.41 3.69
C VAL A 480 4.14 45.91 3.61
N LYS A 481 2.90 45.51 3.28
CA LYS A 481 2.54 44.10 3.14
C LYS A 481 3.40 43.40 2.10
N ARG A 482 3.60 43.99 0.92
CA ARG A 482 4.43 43.41 -0.14
C ARG A 482 5.89 43.25 0.27
N ILE A 483 6.47 44.23 0.96
CA ILE A 483 7.85 44.14 1.46
C ILE A 483 7.95 43.02 2.50
N VAL A 484 7.02 42.94 3.45
CA VAL A 484 7.02 41.92 4.50
C VAL A 484 6.84 40.51 3.91
N GLU A 485 5.92 40.34 2.96
CA GLU A 485 5.73 39.06 2.24
C GLU A 485 6.98 38.64 1.46
N ALA A 486 7.67 39.59 0.80
CA ALA A 486 8.95 39.33 0.14
C ALA A 486 10.09 38.96 1.11
N HIS A 487 9.96 39.34 2.39
CA HIS A 487 10.81 38.87 3.49
C HIS A 487 10.32 37.55 4.11
N GLN A 488 9.33 36.87 3.51
CA GLN A 488 8.68 35.67 4.05
C GLN A 488 8.05 35.90 5.44
N GLY A 489 7.74 37.16 5.75
CA GLY A 489 7.09 37.58 6.97
C GLY A 489 5.57 37.66 6.84
N ARG A 490 4.93 38.11 7.91
CA ARG A 490 3.48 38.38 7.95
C ARG A 490 3.22 39.72 8.62
N ILE A 491 2.22 40.45 8.13
CA ILE A 491 1.71 41.66 8.78
C ILE A 491 0.22 41.50 9.12
N TRP A 492 -0.19 42.02 10.27
CA TRP A 492 -1.59 42.11 10.68
C TRP A 492 -1.80 43.33 11.58
N VAL A 493 -3.06 43.61 11.89
CA VAL A 493 -3.46 44.70 12.79
C VAL A 493 -4.46 44.18 13.80
N LYS A 494 -4.36 44.69 15.03
CA LYS A 494 -5.40 44.60 16.05
C LYS A 494 -5.74 46.02 16.46
N SER A 495 -7.01 46.40 16.37
CA SER A 495 -7.44 47.75 16.73
C SER A 495 -8.86 47.74 17.27
N GLU A 496 -9.16 48.71 18.11
CA GLU A 496 -10.51 49.00 18.56
C GLU A 496 -10.75 50.50 18.38
N LYS A 497 -11.93 50.85 17.86
CA LYS A 497 -12.29 52.25 17.60
C LYS A 497 -12.16 53.08 18.88
N ASN A 498 -11.51 54.22 18.78
CA ASN A 498 -11.18 55.17 19.86
C ASN A 498 -10.25 54.65 20.97
N LYS A 499 -9.65 53.45 20.83
CA LYS A 499 -8.66 52.94 21.79
C LYS A 499 -7.24 52.83 21.22
N GLY A 500 -7.08 53.05 19.92
CA GLY A 500 -5.79 52.96 19.22
C GLY A 500 -5.65 51.70 18.38
N SER A 501 -4.43 51.50 17.87
CA SER A 501 -4.12 50.39 16.96
C SER A 501 -2.76 49.79 17.27
N THR A 502 -2.64 48.48 17.04
CA THR A 502 -1.36 47.76 17.07
C THR A 502 -1.16 47.08 15.73
N PHE A 503 -0.19 47.55 14.96
CA PHE A 503 0.31 46.86 13.77
C PHE A 503 1.43 45.92 14.18
N SER A 504 1.39 44.69 13.68
CA SER A 504 2.34 43.63 14.02
C SER A 504 2.96 43.07 12.75
N VAL A 505 4.28 42.92 12.73
CA VAL A 505 5.08 42.37 11.64
C VAL A 505 5.95 41.25 12.18
N SER A 506 5.82 40.04 11.64
CA SER A 506 6.72 38.92 11.93
C SER A 506 7.77 38.81 10.84
N LEU A 507 9.05 38.77 11.21
CA LEU A 507 10.18 38.61 10.28
C LEU A 507 10.98 37.34 10.66
N PRO A 508 11.25 36.42 9.73
CA PRO A 508 12.15 35.29 9.99
C PRO A 508 13.59 35.76 10.19
N LEU A 509 14.34 35.03 11.02
CA LEU A 509 15.76 35.27 11.30
C LEU A 509 16.71 34.50 10.37
N GLU A 510 16.18 33.71 9.42
CA GLU A 510 16.93 32.89 8.47
C GLU A 510 16.67 33.30 7.01
#